data_AF-A0A8J6MNX0-F1
#
_entry.id   AF-A0A8J6MNX0-F1
#
_cell.length_a   1.000
_cell.length_b   1.000
_cell.length_c   1.000
_cell.angle_alpha   90.00
_cell.angle_beta   90.00
_cell.angle_gamma   90.00
#
_symmetry.space_group_name_H-M   'P 1'
#
loop_
_entity.id
_entity.type
_entity.pdbx_description
1 polymer ?
#
loop_
_entity_poly.entity_id
_entity_poly.type
_entity_poly.pdbx_seq_one_letter_code
_entity_poly.pdbx_strand_id
1 'polypeptide(L)'
;MSMSAQTRCAICDEERKIRQREFSSHAWTALAVWGEVSSSQTGQAMCNNCYSDFRDLLIERSNEVEHYATTSLNDLAAVHDLAGYRGSESGAKSQIAS
;
A
#
# COMPACT_ATOMS: atom_id res chain seq x y z
N MET A 1 -2.88 27.51 16.40
CA MET A 1 -2.98 26.13 15.88
C MET A 1 -3.04 25.20 17.09
N SER A 2 -4.23 24.71 17.42
CA SER A 2 -4.44 23.86 18.60
C SER A 2 -3.79 22.50 18.36
N MET A 3 -2.60 22.29 18.92
CA MET A 3 -2.01 20.97 19.06
C MET A 3 -2.76 20.26 20.20
N SER A 4 -3.92 19.70 19.90
CA SER A 4 -4.53 18.70 20.76
C SER A 4 -3.56 17.52 20.76
N ALA A 5 -2.73 17.46 21.81
CA ALA A 5 -1.97 16.28 22.15
C ALA A 5 -2.99 15.16 22.36
N GLN A 6 -3.28 14.41 21.31
CA GLN A 6 -4.09 13.21 21.41
C GLN A 6 -3.40 12.34 22.49
N THR A 7 -4.08 12.10 23.60
CA THR A 7 -3.59 11.22 24.68
C THR A 7 -4.12 9.80 24.50
N ARG A 8 -5.01 9.58 23.52
CA ARG A 8 -5.69 8.30 23.28
C ARG A 8 -5.15 7.65 22.02
N CYS A 9 -4.91 6.34 22.10
CA CYS A 9 -4.46 5.57 20.95
C CYS A 9 -5.58 5.47 19.91
N ALA A 10 -5.29 5.76 18.64
CA ALA A 10 -6.27 5.60 17.57
C ALA A 10 -6.68 4.13 17.28
N ILE A 11 -5.97 3.17 17.86
CA ILE A 11 -6.15 1.72 17.64
C ILE A 11 -6.92 1.10 18.81
N CYS A 12 -6.41 1.20 20.03
CA CYS A 12 -7.03 0.59 21.22
C CYS A 12 -7.90 1.54 22.07
N ASP A 13 -7.98 2.84 21.73
CA ASP A 13 -8.67 3.91 22.49
C ASP A 13 -8.18 4.13 23.94
N GLU A 14 -7.10 3.47 24.34
CA GLU A 14 -6.53 3.62 25.67
C GLU A 14 -5.76 4.93 25.81
N GLU A 15 -5.87 5.54 26.98
CA GLU A 15 -5.17 6.78 27.30
C GLU A 15 -3.73 6.50 27.74
N ARG A 16 -2.80 6.65 26.79
CA ARG A 16 -1.37 6.35 26.98
C ARG A 16 -0.52 7.30 26.15
N LYS A 17 0.80 7.26 26.36
CA LYS A 17 1.73 8.01 25.50
C LYS A 17 1.67 7.48 24.07
N ILE A 18 1.11 8.28 23.17
CA ILE A 18 1.06 7.97 21.74
C ILE A 18 2.18 8.67 20.98
N ARG A 19 2.53 8.11 19.81
CA ARG A 19 3.47 8.69 18.87
C ARG A 19 2.98 8.45 17.46
N GLN A 20 3.33 9.36 16.56
CA GLN A 20 3.27 9.07 15.12
C GLN A 20 4.27 7.97 14.80
N ARG A 21 3.80 6.90 14.15
CA ARG A 21 4.58 5.73 13.78
C ARG A 21 4.38 5.50 12.29
N GLU A 22 5.47 5.24 11.59
CA GLU A 22 5.43 4.99 10.16
C GLU A 22 5.70 3.51 9.89
N PHE A 23 4.70 2.84 9.31
CA PHE A 23 4.88 1.60 8.58
C PHE A 23 4.89 1.91 7.08
N SER A 24 5.48 1.01 6.29
CA SER A 24 5.39 1.13 4.83
C SER A 24 3.93 1.01 4.37
N SER A 25 3.63 1.53 3.17
CA SER A 25 2.30 1.40 2.56
C SER A 25 1.83 -0.05 2.47
N HIS A 26 2.74 -0.97 2.14
CA HIS A 26 2.46 -2.40 2.05
C HIS A 26 2.11 -3.01 3.42
N ALA A 27 2.83 -2.63 4.47
CA ALA A 27 2.54 -3.09 5.83
C ALA A 27 1.18 -2.58 6.31
N TRP A 28 0.84 -1.32 6.03
CA TRP A 28 -0.49 -0.78 6.32
C TRP A 28 -1.59 -1.50 5.53
N THR A 29 -1.34 -1.81 4.26
CA THR A 29 -2.27 -2.56 3.41
C THR A 29 -2.50 -3.96 3.97
N ALA A 30 -1.43 -4.65 4.36
CA ALA A 30 -1.52 -5.98 4.97
C ALA A 30 -2.34 -5.95 6.25
N LEU A 31 -2.06 -5.02 7.18
CA LEU A 31 -2.82 -4.86 8.42
C LEU A 31 -4.30 -4.56 8.15
N ALA A 32 -4.63 -3.75 7.14
CA ALA A 32 -6.00 -3.45 6.77
C ALA A 32 -6.73 -4.66 6.16
N VAL A 33 -6.05 -5.43 5.29
CA VAL A 33 -6.62 -6.65 4.68
C VAL A 33 -6.82 -7.75 5.72
N TRP A 34 -5.93 -7.86 6.70
CA TRP A 34 -6.07 -8.79 7.83
C TRP A 34 -7.14 -8.37 8.83
N GLY A 35 -7.66 -7.14 8.73
CA GLY A 35 -8.71 -6.63 9.62
C GLY A 35 -8.19 -6.12 10.97
N GLU A 36 -6.89 -5.95 11.12
CA GLU A 36 -6.26 -5.45 12.36
C GLU A 36 -6.46 -3.94 12.53
N VAL A 37 -6.58 -3.21 11.42
CA VAL A 37 -6.80 -1.76 11.40
C VAL A 37 -7.84 -1.39 10.37
N SER A 38 -8.61 -0.34 10.68
CA SER A 38 -9.46 0.31 9.69
C SER A 38 -8.62 1.24 8.81
N SER A 39 -9.01 1.41 7.54
CA SER A 39 -8.31 2.30 6.60
C SER A 39 -8.25 3.77 7.08
N SER A 40 -9.20 4.21 7.90
CA SER A 40 -9.22 5.52 8.57
C SER A 40 -8.17 5.69 9.67
N GLN A 41 -7.65 4.58 10.21
CA GLN A 41 -6.63 4.56 11.28
C GLN A 41 -5.19 4.53 10.73
N THR A 42 -5.04 4.35 9.41
CA THR A 42 -3.74 4.35 8.73
C THR A 42 -2.99 5.65 8.99
N GLY A 43 -1.76 5.56 9.49
CA GLY A 43 -0.91 6.73 9.76
C GLY A 43 -1.39 7.63 10.91
N GLN A 44 -2.33 7.15 11.74
CA GLN A 44 -2.70 7.83 12.98
C GLN A 44 -1.69 7.53 14.09
N ALA A 45 -1.63 8.40 15.10
CA ALA A 45 -0.79 8.18 16.26
C ALA A 45 -1.29 6.99 17.10
N MET A 46 -0.37 6.11 17.49
CA MET A 46 -0.67 4.92 18.27
C MET A 46 0.24 4.78 19.49
N CYS A 47 -0.18 3.96 20.46
CA CYS A 47 0.62 3.64 21.63
C CYS A 47 1.74 2.65 21.27
N ASN A 48 2.70 2.47 22.18
CA ASN A 48 3.82 1.57 21.95
C ASN A 48 3.40 0.09 21.90
N ASN A 49 2.34 -0.30 22.61
CA ASN A 49 1.87 -1.68 22.63
C ASN A 49 1.29 -2.07 21.27
N CYS A 50 0.30 -1.32 20.76
CA CYS A 50 -0.25 -1.59 19.43
C CYS A 50 0.83 -1.58 18.33
N TYR A 51 1.81 -0.68 18.45
CA TYR A 51 2.94 -0.66 17.51
C TYR A 51 3.78 -1.95 17.60
N SER A 52 4.09 -2.43 18.80
CA SER A 52 4.81 -3.68 19.01
C SER A 52 4.02 -4.87 18.49
N ASP A 53 2.73 -4.96 18.81
CA ASP A 53 1.87 -6.06 18.38
C ASP A 53 1.77 -6.14 16.86
N PHE A 54 1.54 -5.01 16.19
CA PHE A 54 1.52 -4.95 14.72
C PHE A 54 2.88 -5.25 14.11
N ARG A 55 3.97 -4.79 14.71
CA ARG A 55 5.32 -5.09 14.23
C ARG A 55 5.60 -6.59 14.31
N ASP A 56 5.25 -7.23 15.42
CA ASP A 56 5.48 -8.66 15.61
C ASP A 56 4.63 -9.48 14.64
N LEU A 57 3.36 -9.09 14.44
CA LEU A 57 2.47 -9.71 13.44
C LEU A 57 3.01 -9.57 12.01
N LEU A 58 3.48 -8.37 11.64
CA LEU A 58 4.08 -8.10 10.34
C LEU A 58 5.37 -8.91 10.10
N ILE A 59 6.13 -9.19 11.17
CA ILE A 59 7.31 -10.04 11.09
C ILE A 59 6.91 -11.51 10.94
N GLU A 60 5.95 -11.98 11.74
CA GLU A 60 5.46 -13.37 11.69
C GLU A 60 4.90 -13.72 10.31
N ARG A 61 4.18 -12.79 9.70
CA ARG A 61 3.53 -12.95 8.39
C ARG A 61 4.26 -12.20 7.27
N SER A 62 5.57 -11.98 7.40
CA SER A 62 6.35 -11.16 6.46
C SER A 62 6.23 -11.64 5.00
N ASN A 63 6.16 -12.95 4.79
CA ASN A 63 6.00 -13.56 3.46
C ASN A 63 4.69 -13.13 2.77
N GLU A 64 3.62 -12.91 3.54
CA GLU A 64 2.35 -12.43 3.01
C GLU A 64 2.37 -10.93 2.73
N VAL A 65 3.15 -10.15 3.49
CA VAL A 65 3.34 -8.71 3.25
C VAL A 65 4.01 -8.49 1.88
N GLU A 66 4.97 -9.35 1.51
CA GLU A 66 5.65 -9.30 0.21
C GLU A 66 4.70 -9.53 -0.98
N HIS A 67 3.65 -10.32 -0.80
CA HIS A 67 2.61 -10.49 -1.83
C HIS A 67 1.91 -9.18 -2.14
N TYR A 68 1.58 -8.36 -1.13
CA TYR A 68 0.96 -7.06 -1.37
C TYR A 68 1.93 -6.06 -2.01
N ALA A 69 3.24 -6.19 -1.77
CA ALA A 69 4.25 -5.39 -2.45
C ALA A 69 4.40 -5.76 -3.94
N THR A 70 4.25 -7.04 -4.29
CA THR A 70 4.39 -7.53 -5.67
C THR A 70 3.11 -7.41 -6.49
N THR A 71 1.93 -7.62 -5.90
CA THR A 71 0.65 -7.43 -6.60
C THR A 71 0.44 -6.00 -7.05
N SER A 72 0.82 -5.00 -6.24
CA SER A 72 0.74 -3.59 -6.62
C SER A 72 1.64 -3.21 -7.82
N LEU A 73 2.74 -3.95 -8.05
CA LEU A 73 3.63 -3.72 -9.20
C LEU A 73 3.09 -4.37 -10.48
N ASN A 74 2.49 -5.56 -10.37
CA ASN A 74 1.93 -6.26 -11.52
C ASN A 74 0.69 -5.57 -12.10
N ASP A 75 -0.15 -4.95 -11.26
CA ASP A 75 -1.29 -4.16 -11.75
C ASP A 75 -0.84 -2.91 -12.53
N LEU A 76 0.30 -2.29 -12.17
CA LEU A 76 0.88 -1.19 -12.94
C LEU A 76 1.52 -1.66 -14.26
N ALA A 77 2.12 -2.85 -14.30
CA ALA A 77 2.68 -3.40 -15.53
C ALA A 77 1.57 -3.76 -16.55
N ALA A 78 0.44 -4.28 -16.07
CA ALA A 78 -0.69 -4.67 -16.91
C ALA A 78 -1.35 -3.48 -17.64
N VAL A 79 -1.37 -2.27 -17.04
CA VAL A 79 -1.89 -1.07 -17.72
C VAL A 79 -0.93 -0.47 -18.75
N HIS A 80 0.38 -0.72 -18.63
CA HIS A 80 1.36 -0.18 -19.57
C HIS A 80 1.32 -0.89 -20.94
N ASP A 81 0.99 -2.18 -21.00
CA ASP A 81 0.90 -2.93 -22.26
C ASP A 81 -0.31 -2.56 -23.13
N LEU A 82 -1.38 -2.00 -22.54
CA LEU A 82 -2.55 -1.57 -23.32
C LEU A 82 -2.32 -0.24 -24.07
N ALA A 83 -1.32 0.55 -23.68
CA ALA A 83 -0.99 1.82 -24.31
C ALA A 83 -0.04 1.67 -25.54
N GLY A 84 0.50 0.47 -25.78
CA GLY A 84 1.48 0.22 -26.85
C GLY A 84 0.90 -0.18 -28.21
N TYR A 85 -0.39 -0.51 -28.32
CA TYR A 85 -0.98 -1.03 -29.55
C TYR A 85 -1.74 0.06 -30.34
N ARG A 86 -1.04 1.11 -30.79
CA ARG A 86 -1.59 2.07 -31.76
C ARG A 86 -0.62 2.29 -32.92
N GLY A 87 -0.79 1.45 -33.95
CA GLY A 87 -0.50 1.80 -35.35
C GLY A 87 0.92 1.55 -35.84
N SER A 88 1.21 0.33 -36.27
CA SER A 88 2.24 0.06 -37.28
C SER A 88 1.65 -0.87 -38.34
N GLU A 89 0.66 -0.37 -39.08
CA GLU A 89 0.11 -1.07 -40.22
C GLU A 89 0.64 -0.43 -41.52
N SER A 90 1.49 -1.22 -42.18
CA SER A 90 1.42 -1.49 -43.62
C SER A 90 2.11 -0.49 -44.55
N GLY A 91 3.34 -0.85 -44.93
CA GLY A 91 4.02 -0.35 -46.11
C GLY A 91 3.23 -0.66 -47.38
N ALA A 92 2.92 0.37 -48.15
CA ALA A 92 2.41 0.24 -49.51
C ALA A 92 3.59 0.01 -50.48
N LYS A 93 3.86 -1.26 -50.80
CA LYS A 93 4.48 -1.64 -52.07
C LYS A 93 3.42 -1.49 -53.17
N SER A 94 3.63 -0.58 -54.11
CA SER A 94 3.05 -0.68 -55.46
C SER A 94 4.11 -0.26 -56.47
N GLN A 95 5.00 -1.21 -56.79
CA GLN A 95 5.65 -1.27 -58.10
C GLN A 95 4.78 -2.19 -58.96
N ILE A 96 4.14 -1.63 -59.98
CA ILE A 96 3.79 -2.39 -61.18
C ILE A 96 4.25 -1.57 -62.39
N ALA A 97 5.07 -2.22 -63.19
CA ALA A 97 5.63 -1.73 -64.43
C ALA A 97 4.62 -1.88 -65.58
N SER A 98 4.62 -0.93 -66.51
CA SER A 98 4.46 -1.15 -67.95
C SER A 98 4.86 0.14 -68.68
#